data_AF-A0A4S4D649-F1
#
_entry.id   AF-A0A4S4D649-F1
#
_cell.length_a   1.000
_cell.length_b   1.000
_cell.length_c   1.000
_cell.angle_alpha   90.00
_cell.angle_beta   90.00
_cell.angle_gamma   90.00
#
_symmetry.space_group_name_H-M   'P 1'
#
loop_
_entity.id
_entity.type
_entity.pdbx_description
1 polymer ?
#
loop_
_entity_poly.entity_id
_entity_poly.type
_entity_poly.pdbx_seq_one_letter_code
_entity_poly.pdbx_strand_id
1 'polypeptide(L)'
;MHESHVQAAVICPKNHNYHLRIQSGGHDYEGLSYVSNEPFVLLDMSKFRSINIDVTTETAWVQSGASLGELYLNISQKSKTHAFPGNVCPSVGVGGHFIGAGYGNLMRKHGIFVDNIIDAQLVNVNGKILNRKSMGEDHFWAIRGGGASFGDILSWKIKLVSVPEVVTFFLVKKLIKQGATTSITDLVYRWQQVADTLPQDIFIRLEMSVEKNESIQFQFFGQYLGQSHTLLSIMN
;
A
#
# COMPACT_ATOMS: atom_id res chain seq x y z
N MET A 1 6.66 -17.66 -13.93
CA MET A 1 7.95 -16.96 -14.15
C MET A 1 8.89 -17.37 -13.02
N HIS A 2 10.15 -17.68 -13.30
CA HIS A 2 11.12 -18.12 -12.29
C HIS A 2 12.10 -16.97 -11.97
N GLU A 3 12.72 -16.98 -10.78
CA GLU A 3 13.68 -15.95 -10.36
C GLU A 3 14.84 -15.76 -11.36
N SER A 4 15.30 -16.86 -11.96
CA SER A 4 16.34 -16.84 -13.01
C SER A 4 15.94 -16.04 -14.26
N HIS A 5 14.65 -15.93 -14.56
CA HIS A 5 14.18 -15.11 -15.67
C HIS A 5 14.33 -13.62 -15.35
N VAL A 6 14.11 -13.22 -14.09
CA VAL A 6 14.34 -11.85 -13.63
C VAL A 6 15.83 -11.53 -13.63
N GLN A 7 16.68 -12.45 -13.16
CA GLN A 7 18.15 -12.29 -13.25
C GLN A 7 18.60 -12.07 -14.70
N ALA A 8 18.11 -12.88 -15.64
CA ALA A 8 18.40 -12.71 -17.07
C ALA A 8 17.85 -11.39 -17.63
N ALA A 9 16.65 -10.98 -17.22
CA ALA A 9 16.04 -9.70 -17.62
C ALA A 9 16.80 -8.47 -17.09
N VAL A 10 17.56 -8.60 -16.00
CA VAL A 10 18.48 -7.55 -15.54
C VAL A 10 19.79 -7.56 -16.34
N ILE A 11 20.35 -8.74 -16.59
CA ILE A 11 21.68 -8.88 -17.21
C ILE A 11 21.64 -8.58 -18.72
N CYS A 12 20.65 -9.11 -19.45
CA CYS A 12 20.64 -9.05 -20.91
C CYS A 12 20.48 -7.62 -21.46
N PRO A 13 19.52 -6.79 -21.01
CA PRO A 13 19.37 -5.41 -21.48
C PRO A 13 20.61 -4.56 -21.22
N LYS A 14 21.27 -4.77 -20.06
CA LYS A 14 22.54 -4.11 -19.70
C LYS A 14 23.64 -4.35 -20.74
N ASN A 15 23.70 -5.54 -21.34
CA ASN A 15 24.69 -5.89 -22.37
C ASN A 15 24.32 -5.40 -23.78
N HIS A 16 23.10 -4.90 -23.98
CA HIS A 16 22.56 -4.51 -25.29
C HIS A 16 22.07 -3.05 -25.33
N ASN A 17 22.45 -2.22 -24.36
CA ASN A 17 22.07 -0.81 -24.25
C ASN A 17 20.56 -0.57 -24.24
N TYR A 18 19.79 -1.46 -23.61
CA TYR A 18 18.37 -1.25 -23.35
C TYR A 18 18.15 -0.87 -21.89
N HIS A 19 17.34 0.15 -21.67
CA HIS A 19 16.85 0.48 -20.34
C HIS A 19 15.86 -0.60 -19.87
N LEU A 20 15.79 -0.84 -18.56
CA LEU A 20 14.81 -1.75 -17.98
C LEU A 20 13.73 -0.94 -17.28
N ARG A 21 12.46 -1.23 -17.59
CA ARG A 21 11.30 -0.76 -16.83
C ARG A 21 10.62 -1.95 -16.20
N ILE A 22 10.23 -1.82 -14.94
CA ILE A 22 9.67 -2.93 -14.17
C ILE A 22 8.25 -2.55 -13.78
N GLN A 23 7.32 -3.43 -14.10
CA GLN A 23 5.92 -3.24 -13.80
C GLN A 23 5.41 -4.34 -12.86
N SER A 24 4.78 -3.89 -11.78
CA SER A 24 4.00 -4.75 -10.88
C SER A 24 2.51 -4.56 -11.20
N GLY A 25 1.81 -3.68 -10.47
CA GLY A 25 0.38 -3.42 -10.70
C GLY A 25 0.08 -2.29 -11.70
N GLY A 26 1.09 -1.59 -12.22
CA GLY A 26 0.91 -0.53 -13.22
C GLY A 26 0.24 0.76 -12.72
N HIS A 27 0.23 1.01 -11.41
CA HIS A 27 -0.37 2.19 -10.77
C HIS A 27 0.58 3.40 -10.66
N ASP A 28 1.66 3.43 -11.44
CA ASP A 28 2.53 4.61 -11.46
C ASP A 28 1.76 5.77 -12.11
N TYR A 29 1.65 6.90 -11.41
CA TYR A 29 0.80 8.02 -11.84
C TYR A 29 1.29 8.69 -13.13
N GLU A 30 2.57 8.56 -13.43
CA GLU A 30 3.22 9.12 -14.63
C GLU A 30 3.57 8.02 -15.65
N GLY A 31 3.12 6.78 -15.41
CA GLY A 31 3.40 5.64 -16.28
C GLY A 31 4.87 5.22 -16.32
N LEU A 32 5.72 5.63 -15.38
CA LEU A 32 7.17 5.37 -15.37
C LEU A 32 7.54 3.87 -15.28
N SER A 33 6.58 3.03 -14.93
CA SER A 33 6.75 1.57 -14.94
C SER A 33 6.67 0.95 -16.34
N TYR A 34 6.17 1.68 -17.35
CA TYR A 34 6.00 1.18 -18.73
C TYR A 34 6.26 2.23 -19.81
N VAL A 35 6.72 3.44 -19.46
CA VAL A 35 7.11 4.50 -20.39
C VAL A 35 8.59 4.85 -20.20
N SER A 36 9.28 5.11 -21.31
CA SER A 36 10.66 5.57 -21.33
C SER A 36 10.91 6.44 -22.56
N ASN A 37 11.78 7.44 -22.44
CA ASN A 37 12.26 8.23 -23.58
C ASN A 37 13.36 7.50 -24.37
N GLU A 38 13.99 6.50 -23.74
CA GLU A 38 15.02 5.65 -24.33
C GLU A 38 14.46 4.27 -24.70
N PRO A 39 15.02 3.57 -25.71
CA PRO A 39 14.69 2.18 -25.99
C PRO A 39 14.79 1.32 -24.73
N PHE A 40 13.72 0.59 -24.43
CA PHE A 40 13.61 -0.13 -23.17
C PHE A 40 12.94 -1.49 -23.33
N VAL A 41 13.20 -2.35 -22.35
CA VAL A 41 12.52 -3.63 -22.15
C VAL A 41 11.61 -3.47 -20.93
N LEU A 42 10.38 -3.95 -21.07
CA LEU A 42 9.44 -4.05 -19.97
C LEU A 42 9.56 -5.44 -19.31
N LEU A 43 9.92 -5.46 -18.04
CA LEU A 43 9.78 -6.61 -17.17
C LEU A 43 8.46 -6.53 -16.42
N ASP A 44 7.47 -7.27 -16.91
CA ASP A 44 6.17 -7.42 -16.24
C ASP A 44 6.21 -8.55 -15.20
N MET A 45 6.06 -8.18 -13.93
CA MET A 45 6.06 -9.08 -12.78
C MET A 45 4.70 -9.75 -12.54
N SER A 46 3.68 -9.54 -13.38
CA SER A 46 2.32 -10.08 -13.26
C SER A 46 2.22 -11.60 -13.18
N LYS A 47 3.31 -12.36 -13.36
CA LYS A 47 3.36 -13.83 -13.15
C LYS A 47 4.16 -14.24 -11.91
N PHE A 48 4.65 -13.30 -11.13
CA PHE A 48 5.38 -13.49 -9.88
C PHE A 48 4.48 -13.03 -8.71
N ARG A 49 3.43 -13.82 -8.41
CA ARG A 49 2.32 -13.43 -7.51
C ARG A 49 2.05 -14.39 -6.35
N SER A 50 2.98 -15.29 -6.04
CA SER A 50 2.82 -16.21 -4.91
C SER A 50 2.73 -15.45 -3.58
N ILE A 51 1.81 -15.89 -2.71
CA ILE A 51 1.62 -15.39 -1.35
C ILE A 51 1.65 -16.59 -0.41
N ASN A 52 2.59 -16.60 0.53
CA ASN A 52 2.72 -17.60 1.56
C ASN A 52 2.58 -16.95 2.94
N ILE A 53 1.57 -17.36 3.71
CA ILE A 53 1.22 -16.76 5.00
C ILE A 53 1.41 -17.80 6.09
N ASP A 54 2.18 -17.42 7.11
CA ASP A 54 2.34 -18.16 8.36
C ASP A 54 1.74 -17.35 9.50
N VAL A 55 0.51 -17.72 9.89
CA VAL A 55 -0.23 -17.09 11.00
C VAL A 55 0.44 -17.34 12.36
N THR A 56 1.18 -18.44 12.51
CA THR A 56 1.87 -18.77 13.77
C THR A 56 2.99 -17.79 14.06
N THR A 57 3.73 -17.42 13.01
CA THR A 57 4.80 -16.41 13.10
C THR A 57 4.32 -14.99 12.83
N GLU A 58 3.04 -14.81 12.48
CA GLU A 58 2.46 -13.55 12.03
C GLU A 58 3.25 -12.93 10.86
N THR A 59 3.71 -13.74 9.91
CA THR A 59 4.46 -13.25 8.74
C THR A 59 3.90 -13.74 7.43
N ALA A 60 4.22 -13.03 6.34
CA ALA A 60 3.94 -13.49 5.00
C ALA A 60 5.07 -13.16 4.03
N TRP A 61 5.37 -14.08 3.12
CA TRP A 61 6.15 -13.80 1.91
C TRP A 61 5.20 -13.49 0.75
N VAL A 62 5.41 -12.34 0.12
CA VAL A 62 4.54 -11.81 -0.95
C VAL A 62 5.40 -11.47 -2.15
N GLN A 63 5.19 -12.15 -3.27
CA GLN A 63 5.90 -11.83 -4.50
C GLN A 63 5.43 -10.50 -5.10
N SER A 64 6.35 -9.77 -5.73
CA SER A 64 6.19 -8.37 -6.11
C SER A 64 5.12 -8.11 -7.17
N GLY A 65 4.69 -9.12 -7.92
CA GLY A 65 3.58 -9.03 -8.87
C GLY A 65 2.19 -9.14 -8.25
N ALA A 66 2.08 -9.60 -6.99
CA ALA A 66 0.79 -9.73 -6.32
C ALA A 66 0.17 -8.34 -6.08
N SER A 67 -1.16 -8.25 -6.13
CA SER A 67 -1.90 -7.04 -5.76
C SER A 67 -2.24 -7.01 -4.27
N LEU A 68 -2.53 -5.83 -3.75
CA LEU A 68 -3.01 -5.66 -2.38
C LEU A 68 -4.30 -6.43 -2.13
N GLY A 69 -5.21 -6.45 -3.11
CA GLY A 69 -6.46 -7.21 -3.02
C GLY A 69 -6.22 -8.72 -2.87
N GLU A 70 -5.27 -9.29 -3.63
CA GLU A 70 -4.88 -10.69 -3.47
C GLU A 70 -4.28 -10.94 -2.08
N LEU A 71 -3.41 -10.05 -1.61
CA LEU A 71 -2.82 -10.14 -0.28
C LEU A 71 -3.89 -10.14 0.82
N TYR A 72 -4.81 -9.17 0.81
CA TYR A 72 -5.87 -9.06 1.80
C TYR A 72 -6.81 -10.26 1.79
N LEU A 73 -7.18 -10.75 0.60
CA LEU A 73 -8.02 -11.93 0.47
C LEU A 73 -7.32 -13.17 1.07
N ASN A 74 -6.04 -13.39 0.75
CA ASN A 74 -5.30 -14.52 1.29
C ASN A 74 -5.13 -14.44 2.82
N ILE A 75 -4.91 -13.24 3.39
CA ILE A 75 -4.85 -13.04 4.84
C ILE A 75 -6.20 -13.39 5.49
N SER A 76 -7.29 -12.82 4.98
CA SER A 76 -8.64 -13.04 5.55
C SER A 76 -9.11 -14.50 5.48
N GLN A 77 -8.68 -15.26 4.45
CA GLN A 77 -8.94 -16.69 4.35
C GLN A 77 -8.17 -17.52 5.39
N LYS A 78 -7.02 -17.03 5.86
CA LYS A 78 -6.17 -17.72 6.85
C LYS A 78 -6.49 -17.31 8.28
N SER A 79 -6.93 -16.08 8.50
CA SER A 79 -7.19 -15.54 9.83
C SER A 79 -8.16 -14.37 9.78
N LYS A 80 -9.09 -14.33 10.74
CA LYS A 80 -10.01 -13.22 10.95
C LYS A 80 -9.46 -12.10 11.85
N THR A 81 -8.34 -12.35 12.52
CA THR A 81 -7.74 -11.45 13.51
C THR A 81 -6.38 -10.92 13.08
N HIS A 82 -6.03 -11.09 11.80
CA HIS A 82 -4.78 -10.58 11.22
C HIS A 82 -5.09 -9.72 9.99
N ALA A 83 -4.29 -8.67 9.81
CA ALA A 83 -4.36 -7.77 8.67
C ALA A 83 -2.97 -7.33 8.25
N PHE A 84 -2.91 -6.49 7.21
CA PHE A 84 -1.70 -5.78 6.80
C PHE A 84 -2.05 -4.30 6.52
N PRO A 85 -1.29 -3.32 7.04
CA PRO A 85 -1.61 -1.90 6.92
C PRO A 85 -1.25 -1.27 5.55
N GLY A 86 -1.76 -1.85 4.47
CA GLY A 86 -1.59 -1.32 3.10
C GLY A 86 -2.69 -0.34 2.66
N ASN A 87 -2.59 0.19 1.43
CA ASN A 87 -3.58 1.10 0.83
C ASN A 87 -4.92 0.39 0.52
N VAL A 88 -5.98 1.18 0.33
CA VAL A 88 -7.34 0.72 0.04
C VAL A 88 -7.57 0.25 -1.40
N CYS A 89 -6.70 0.62 -2.36
CA CYS A 89 -6.88 0.30 -3.78
C CYS A 89 -6.44 -1.16 -4.07
N PRO A 90 -7.36 -2.10 -4.34
CA PRO A 90 -7.03 -3.53 -4.39
C PRO A 90 -6.20 -3.95 -5.61
N SER A 91 -6.25 -3.19 -6.71
CA SER A 91 -5.49 -3.47 -7.93
C SER A 91 -4.04 -2.95 -7.89
N VAL A 92 -3.68 -2.18 -6.87
CA VAL A 92 -2.30 -1.73 -6.69
C VAL A 92 -1.39 -2.93 -6.42
N GLY A 93 -0.29 -3.01 -7.16
CA GLY A 93 0.70 -4.08 -7.04
C GLY A 93 1.69 -3.82 -5.90
N VAL A 94 1.95 -4.86 -5.11
CA VAL A 94 2.81 -4.81 -3.92
C VAL A 94 4.24 -4.36 -4.26
N GLY A 95 4.78 -4.77 -5.41
CA GLY A 95 6.15 -4.45 -5.83
C GLY A 95 6.42 -2.95 -5.89
N GLY A 96 5.61 -2.21 -6.65
CA GLY A 96 5.74 -0.75 -6.75
C GLY A 96 5.22 -0.01 -5.52
N HIS A 97 4.21 -0.56 -4.86
CA HIS A 97 3.62 0.09 -3.69
C HIS A 97 4.57 0.14 -2.49
N PHE A 98 5.19 -0.99 -2.15
CA PHE A 98 6.02 -1.07 -0.95
C PHE A 98 7.31 -0.26 -1.07
N ILE A 99 7.90 -0.18 -2.27
CA ILE A 99 9.13 0.58 -2.47
C ILE A 99 8.91 2.09 -2.39
N GLY A 100 7.72 2.58 -2.75
CA GLY A 100 7.36 4.00 -2.71
C GLY A 100 6.78 4.47 -1.38
N ALA A 101 6.70 3.59 -0.37
CA ALA A 101 5.91 3.82 0.83
C ALA A 101 4.45 4.22 0.49
N GLY A 102 3.72 4.73 1.48
CA GLY A 102 2.32 5.10 1.35
C GLY A 102 1.55 4.76 2.61
N TYR A 103 0.25 4.94 2.57
CA TYR A 103 -0.58 4.81 3.76
C TYR A 103 -1.87 4.05 3.47
N GLY A 104 -2.55 3.69 4.56
CA GLY A 104 -3.88 3.12 4.54
C GLY A 104 -4.59 3.40 5.85
N ASN A 105 -5.81 2.89 5.96
CA ASN A 105 -6.67 3.19 7.10
C ASN A 105 -6.11 2.71 8.45
N LEU A 106 -5.18 1.74 8.44
CA LEU A 106 -4.55 1.21 9.64
C LEU A 106 -3.33 2.03 10.11
N MET A 107 -2.94 3.10 9.39
CA MET A 107 -1.68 3.80 9.63
C MET A 107 -1.56 4.42 11.03
N ARG A 108 -2.67 4.88 11.60
CA ARG A 108 -2.67 5.57 12.91
C ARG A 108 -2.32 4.63 14.07
N LYS A 109 -2.58 3.33 13.91
CA LYS A 109 -2.26 2.30 14.91
C LYS A 109 -1.00 1.51 14.58
N HIS A 110 -0.76 1.23 13.30
CA HIS A 110 0.24 0.26 12.87
C HIS A 110 1.38 0.87 12.03
N GLY A 111 1.41 2.19 11.87
CA GLY A 111 2.36 2.84 10.98
C GLY A 111 2.05 2.58 9.50
N ILE A 112 2.94 3.04 8.64
CA ILE A 112 2.83 2.79 7.21
C ILE A 112 3.31 1.38 6.87
N PHE A 113 2.92 0.85 5.71
CA PHE A 113 3.23 -0.56 5.38
C PHE A 113 4.73 -0.86 5.32
N VAL A 114 5.60 0.11 5.03
CA VAL A 114 7.06 -0.07 5.06
C VAL A 114 7.63 -0.30 6.46
N ASP A 115 6.93 0.18 7.49
CA ASP A 115 7.27 -0.09 8.90
C ASP A 115 7.04 -1.56 9.26
N ASN A 116 6.22 -2.25 8.46
CA ASN A 116 5.81 -3.64 8.67
C ASN A 116 6.53 -4.61 7.71
N ILE A 117 7.57 -4.17 7.01
CA ILE A 117 8.45 -5.02 6.18
C ILE A 117 9.66 -5.44 7.00
N ILE A 118 9.91 -6.75 7.08
CA ILE A 118 10.96 -7.33 7.94
C ILE A 118 12.10 -8.01 7.16
N ASP A 119 11.87 -8.36 5.90
CA ASP A 119 12.87 -8.88 4.95
C ASP A 119 12.37 -8.63 3.50
N ALA A 120 13.24 -8.85 2.52
CA ALA A 120 12.92 -8.76 1.09
C ALA A 120 13.89 -9.64 0.31
N GLN A 121 13.49 -10.09 -0.88
CA GLN A 121 14.41 -10.63 -1.90
C GLN A 121 14.44 -9.68 -3.08
N LEU A 122 15.64 -9.33 -3.56
CA LEU A 122 15.82 -8.48 -4.73
C LEU A 122 16.93 -8.99 -5.64
N VAL A 123 16.87 -8.63 -6.93
CA VAL A 123 17.96 -8.82 -7.88
C VAL A 123 18.71 -7.51 -8.04
N ASN A 124 20.01 -7.53 -7.77
CA ASN A 124 20.85 -6.35 -7.97
C ASN A 124 21.30 -6.20 -9.44
N VAL A 125 22.01 -5.11 -9.74
CA VAL A 125 22.53 -4.78 -11.08
C VAL A 125 23.49 -5.81 -11.71
N ASN A 126 23.93 -6.80 -10.94
CA ASN A 126 24.79 -7.90 -11.38
C ASN A 126 24.02 -9.23 -11.47
N GLY A 127 22.69 -9.18 -11.37
CA GLY A 127 21.84 -10.36 -11.41
C GLY A 127 21.93 -11.24 -10.16
N LYS A 128 22.50 -10.78 -9.04
CA LYS A 128 22.56 -11.57 -7.80
C LYS A 128 21.28 -11.36 -7.00
N ILE A 129 20.71 -12.46 -6.50
CA ILE A 129 19.58 -12.43 -5.57
C ILE A 129 20.13 -12.16 -4.16
N LEU A 130 19.59 -11.12 -3.53
CA LEU A 130 19.96 -10.70 -2.19
C LEU A 130 18.72 -10.72 -1.29
N ASN A 131 18.89 -11.26 -0.09
CA ASN A 131 17.99 -11.01 1.05
C ASN A 131 18.51 -9.86 1.93
N ARG A 132 17.76 -9.45 2.97
CA ARG A 132 18.15 -8.38 3.90
C ARG A 132 19.58 -8.52 4.40
N LYS A 133 19.95 -9.71 4.88
CA LYS A 133 21.29 -9.98 5.41
C LYS A 133 22.38 -9.74 4.36
N SER A 134 22.16 -10.20 3.12
CA SER A 134 23.14 -10.10 2.04
C SER A 134 23.17 -8.74 1.32
N MET A 135 22.07 -7.97 1.35
CA MET A 135 22.04 -6.60 0.80
C MET A 135 22.58 -5.56 1.80
N GLY A 136 22.55 -5.86 3.10
CA GLY A 136 22.94 -4.93 4.15
C GLY A 136 21.80 -3.99 4.56
N GLU A 137 21.91 -3.42 5.76
CA GLU A 137 20.82 -2.63 6.36
C GLU A 137 20.57 -1.31 5.63
N ASP A 138 21.59 -0.67 5.04
CA ASP A 138 21.41 0.58 4.28
C ASP A 138 20.57 0.36 3.01
N HIS A 139 20.84 -0.74 2.30
CA HIS A 139 20.07 -1.10 1.11
C HIS A 139 18.65 -1.53 1.51
N PHE A 140 18.50 -2.29 2.59
CA PHE A 140 17.20 -2.67 3.13
C PHE A 140 16.38 -1.46 3.63
N TRP A 141 17.03 -0.42 4.15
CA TRP A 141 16.39 0.86 4.47
C TRP A 141 15.94 1.59 3.20
N ALA A 142 16.81 1.69 2.19
CA ALA A 142 16.53 2.42 0.96
C ALA A 142 15.33 1.86 0.17
N ILE A 143 15.18 0.53 0.11
CA ILE A 143 14.04 -0.09 -0.59
C ILE A 143 12.70 0.06 0.16
N ARG A 144 12.70 0.59 1.39
CA ARG A 144 11.48 0.75 2.21
C ARG A 144 10.98 2.20 2.21
N GLY A 145 10.86 2.79 1.02
CA GLY A 145 10.33 4.15 0.81
C GLY A 145 11.15 5.03 -0.13
N GLY A 146 12.32 4.58 -0.59
CA GLY A 146 13.19 5.34 -1.49
C GLY A 146 12.75 5.34 -2.97
N GLY A 147 11.68 4.63 -3.33
CA GLY A 147 11.19 4.56 -4.70
C GLY A 147 12.03 3.67 -5.63
N ALA A 148 11.65 3.65 -6.91
CA ALA A 148 12.26 2.78 -7.92
C ALA A 148 13.69 3.24 -8.26
N SER A 149 14.72 2.66 -7.61
CA SER A 149 16.14 2.95 -7.90
C SER A 149 17.13 1.87 -7.43
N PHE A 150 16.67 0.87 -6.68
CA PHE A 150 17.55 0.05 -5.83
C PHE A 150 17.56 -1.44 -6.23
N GLY A 151 17.21 -1.75 -7.48
CA GLY A 151 17.14 -3.11 -8.02
C GLY A 151 15.72 -3.69 -8.06
N ASP A 152 15.63 -4.93 -8.51
CA ASP A 152 14.36 -5.55 -8.88
C ASP A 152 13.85 -6.41 -7.73
N ILE A 153 12.83 -5.93 -7.03
CA ILE A 153 12.25 -6.68 -5.92
C ILE A 153 11.51 -7.91 -6.43
N LEU A 154 11.89 -9.09 -5.92
CA LEU A 154 11.22 -10.36 -6.18
C LEU A 154 10.09 -10.57 -5.18
N SER A 155 10.36 -10.38 -3.89
CA SER A 155 9.42 -10.68 -2.83
C SER A 155 9.68 -9.83 -1.58
N TRP A 156 8.64 -9.65 -0.79
CA TRP A 156 8.69 -8.99 0.51
C TRP A 156 8.31 -9.97 1.60
N LYS A 157 9.03 -9.94 2.72
CA LYS A 157 8.57 -10.53 3.96
C LYS A 157 7.94 -9.45 4.82
N ILE A 158 6.64 -9.58 5.06
CA ILE A 158 5.87 -8.65 5.88
C ILE A 158 5.56 -9.27 7.24
N LYS A 159 5.43 -8.41 8.24
CA LYS A 159 4.80 -8.71 9.53
C LYS A 159 3.32 -8.37 9.45
N LEU A 160 2.48 -9.33 9.80
CA LEU A 160 1.03 -9.13 9.94
C LEU A 160 0.74 -8.42 11.26
N VAL A 161 -0.36 -7.68 11.30
CA VAL A 161 -0.79 -6.94 12.48
C VAL A 161 -2.09 -7.53 13.01
N SER A 162 -2.23 -7.56 14.34
CA SER A 162 -3.44 -8.07 14.98
C SER A 162 -4.57 -7.05 14.87
N VAL A 163 -5.76 -7.52 14.50
CA VAL A 163 -7.00 -6.74 14.44
C VAL A 163 -8.12 -7.49 15.18
N PRO A 164 -9.10 -6.79 15.75
CA PRO A 164 -10.29 -7.45 16.29
C PRO A 164 -11.06 -8.14 15.18
N GLU A 165 -11.73 -9.26 15.50
CA GLU A 165 -12.57 -10.00 14.53
C GLU A 165 -13.71 -9.14 13.98
N VAL A 166 -14.17 -8.16 14.76
CA VAL A 166 -15.23 -7.22 14.37
C VAL A 166 -14.66 -5.80 14.33
N VAL A 167 -14.75 -5.18 13.17
CA VAL A 167 -14.38 -3.77 12.91
C VAL A 167 -15.61 -3.00 12.42
N THR A 168 -15.61 -1.69 12.63
CA THR A 168 -16.71 -0.81 12.19
C THR A 168 -16.24 0.10 11.08
N PHE A 169 -16.99 0.14 9.97
CA PHE A 169 -16.82 1.10 8.90
C PHE A 169 -18.01 2.06 8.86
N PHE A 170 -17.78 3.32 8.53
CA PHE A 170 -18.84 4.27 8.27
C PHE A 170 -18.50 5.20 7.11
N LEU A 171 -19.56 5.68 6.44
CA LEU A 171 -19.48 6.70 5.41
C LEU A 171 -20.54 7.75 5.70
N VAL A 172 -20.11 8.94 6.13
CA VAL A 172 -21.01 10.07 6.34
C VAL A 172 -20.88 11.01 5.16
N LYS A 173 -21.97 11.21 4.42
CA LYS A 173 -22.03 12.16 3.30
C LYS A 173 -22.73 13.44 3.76
N LYS A 174 -22.11 14.58 3.49
CA LYS A 174 -22.73 15.91 3.69
C LYS A 174 -22.72 16.67 2.38
N LEU A 175 -23.88 17.19 1.98
CA LEU A 175 -24.02 18.02 0.79
C LEU A 175 -24.17 19.47 1.23
N ILE A 176 -23.25 20.34 0.80
CA ILE A 176 -23.35 21.78 1.03
C ILE A 176 -23.80 22.43 -0.27
N LYS A 177 -25.00 23.01 -0.24
CA LYS A 177 -25.57 23.82 -1.33
C LYS A 177 -25.15 25.28 -1.17
N GLN A 178 -25.20 26.02 -2.28
CA GLN A 178 -25.01 27.48 -2.28
C GLN A 178 -26.00 28.14 -1.29
N GLY A 179 -25.51 29.00 -0.41
CA GLY A 179 -26.32 29.67 0.62
C GLY A 179 -26.59 28.84 1.90
N ALA A 180 -25.92 27.70 2.10
CA ALA A 180 -26.01 26.96 3.35
C ALA A 180 -25.40 27.74 4.54
N THR A 181 -26.01 27.58 5.72
CA THR A 181 -25.54 28.21 6.97
C THR A 181 -24.29 27.55 7.54
N THR A 182 -24.10 26.26 7.29
CA THR A 182 -22.84 25.57 7.62
C THR A 182 -21.81 25.88 6.55
N SER A 183 -20.72 26.55 6.94
CA SER A 183 -19.63 26.81 6.03
C SER A 183 -18.86 25.52 5.73
N ILE A 184 -18.46 25.35 4.48
CA ILE A 184 -17.47 24.33 4.05
C ILE A 184 -16.25 24.36 4.98
N THR A 185 -15.81 25.58 5.32
CA THR A 185 -14.66 25.81 6.17
C THR A 185 -14.85 25.22 7.57
N ASP A 186 -16.07 25.28 8.14
CA ASP A 186 -16.32 24.79 9.50
C ASP A 186 -16.17 23.28 9.58
N LEU A 187 -16.65 22.54 8.58
CA LEU A 187 -16.52 21.07 8.53
C LEU A 187 -15.07 20.64 8.38
N VAL A 188 -14.34 21.24 7.43
CA VAL A 188 -12.93 20.91 7.19
C VAL A 188 -12.09 21.29 8.40
N TYR A 189 -12.28 22.49 8.94
CA TYR A 189 -11.57 22.98 10.11
C TYR A 189 -11.82 22.09 11.33
N ARG A 190 -13.07 21.70 11.58
CA ARG A 190 -13.38 20.77 12.68
C ARG A 190 -12.72 19.40 12.48
N TRP A 191 -12.74 18.86 11.26
CA TRP A 191 -12.06 17.59 10.96
C TRP A 191 -10.54 17.70 11.21
N GLN A 192 -9.91 18.79 10.78
CA GLN A 192 -8.48 19.05 11.02
C GLN A 192 -8.12 19.14 12.51
N GLN A 193 -9.02 19.60 13.37
CA GLN A 193 -8.78 19.69 14.82
C GLN A 193 -8.89 18.34 15.55
N VAL A 194 -9.62 17.37 14.99
CA VAL A 194 -9.97 16.12 15.70
C VAL A 194 -9.34 14.88 15.07
N ALA A 195 -9.15 14.84 13.76
CA ALA A 195 -8.81 13.60 13.05
C ALA A 195 -7.48 12.98 13.50
N ASP A 196 -6.49 13.79 13.84
CA ASP A 196 -5.17 13.35 14.31
C ASP A 196 -5.13 13.09 15.84
N THR A 197 -6.05 13.68 16.61
CA THR A 197 -6.12 13.56 18.08
C THR A 197 -7.03 12.44 18.58
N LEU A 198 -7.87 11.84 17.71
CA LEU A 198 -8.69 10.69 18.04
C LEU A 198 -7.86 9.48 18.53
N PRO A 199 -8.44 8.54 19.31
CA PRO A 199 -7.79 7.26 19.62
C PRO A 199 -7.20 6.59 18.38
N GLN A 200 -6.02 5.98 18.49
CA GLN A 200 -5.29 5.39 17.34
C GLN A 200 -6.09 4.31 16.58
N ASP A 201 -7.08 3.69 17.24
CA ASP A 201 -8.00 2.72 16.65
C ASP A 201 -8.99 3.32 15.64
N ILE A 202 -9.14 4.66 15.60
CA ILE A 202 -10.07 5.36 14.72
C ILE A 202 -9.28 6.06 13.60
N PHE A 203 -9.65 5.79 12.36
CA PHE A 203 -9.19 6.51 11.18
C PHE A 203 -10.37 7.16 10.48
N ILE A 204 -10.26 8.46 10.17
CA ILE A 204 -11.27 9.20 9.39
C ILE A 204 -10.56 9.98 8.30
N ARG A 205 -10.81 9.65 7.03
CA ARG A 205 -10.40 10.48 5.89
C ARG A 205 -11.58 11.28 5.36
N LEU A 206 -11.29 12.48 4.89
CA LEU A 206 -12.24 13.34 4.20
C LEU A 206 -11.93 13.32 2.70
N GLU A 207 -12.92 13.02 1.89
CA GLU A 207 -12.92 13.23 0.44
C GLU A 207 -13.93 14.32 0.08
N MET A 208 -13.58 15.17 -0.89
CA MET A 208 -14.43 16.24 -1.36
C MET A 208 -14.60 16.12 -2.87
N SER A 209 -15.81 16.28 -3.36
CA SER A 209 -16.13 16.30 -4.79
C SER A 209 -17.11 17.41 -5.13
N VAL A 210 -16.97 17.97 -6.32
CA VAL A 210 -17.93 18.94 -6.86
C VAL A 210 -19.00 18.18 -7.63
N GLU A 211 -20.25 18.39 -7.26
CA GLU A 211 -21.42 17.83 -7.95
C GLU A 211 -21.78 18.68 -9.18
N LYS A 212 -22.52 18.09 -10.12
CA LYS A 212 -22.90 18.74 -11.39
C LYS A 212 -23.65 20.07 -11.24
N ASN A 213 -24.29 20.29 -10.09
CA ASN A 213 -25.06 21.48 -9.75
C ASN A 213 -24.26 22.49 -8.90
N GLU A 214 -22.93 22.43 -8.95
CA GLU A 214 -22.00 23.29 -8.19
C GLU A 214 -22.12 23.16 -6.66
N SER A 215 -22.84 22.15 -6.16
CA SER A 215 -22.80 21.80 -4.74
C SER A 215 -21.54 20.99 -4.42
N ILE A 216 -21.05 21.11 -3.20
CA ILE A 216 -19.87 20.35 -2.74
C ILE A 216 -20.35 19.21 -1.85
N GLN A 217 -19.92 18.00 -2.20
CA GLN A 217 -20.13 16.81 -1.40
C GLN A 217 -18.89 16.49 -0.58
N PHE A 218 -19.08 16.33 0.72
CA PHE A 218 -18.10 15.85 1.68
C PHE A 218 -18.40 14.40 2.00
N GLN A 219 -17.38 13.55 1.95
CA GLN A 219 -17.45 12.15 2.32
C GLN A 219 -16.44 11.86 3.42
N PHE A 220 -16.94 11.58 4.63
CA PHE A 220 -16.12 11.14 5.76
C PHE A 220 -16.11 9.61 5.79
N PHE A 221 -15.01 9.02 5.34
CA PHE A 221 -14.77 7.58 5.41
C PHE A 221 -14.09 7.24 6.72
N GLY A 222 -14.77 6.47 7.56
CA GLY A 222 -14.28 6.03 8.85
C GLY A 222 -14.01 4.55 8.92
N GLN A 223 -12.92 4.17 9.58
CA GLN A 223 -12.66 2.82 10.04
C GLN A 223 -12.30 2.85 11.51
N TYR A 224 -12.94 1.98 12.31
CA TYR A 224 -12.65 1.78 13.71
C TYR A 224 -12.34 0.32 14.00
N LEU A 225 -11.23 0.07 14.70
CA LEU A 225 -10.83 -1.24 15.17
C LEU A 225 -11.59 -1.63 16.43
N GLY A 226 -12.91 -1.79 16.29
CA GLY A 226 -13.81 -2.21 17.35
C GLY A 226 -15.27 -2.18 16.91
N GLN A 227 -16.17 -2.39 17.88
CA GLN A 227 -17.61 -2.44 17.65
C GLN A 227 -18.24 -1.05 17.58
N SER A 228 -19.37 -0.96 16.88
CA SER A 228 -20.04 0.31 16.60
C SER A 228 -20.59 1.01 17.85
N HIS A 229 -21.04 0.26 18.85
CA HIS A 229 -21.55 0.84 20.09
C HIS A 229 -20.45 1.59 20.86
N THR A 230 -19.23 1.04 20.90
CA THR A 230 -18.06 1.69 21.50
C THR A 230 -17.65 2.92 20.70
N LEU A 231 -17.64 2.83 19.36
CA LEU A 231 -17.38 3.99 18.51
C LEU A 231 -18.34 5.14 18.80
N LEU A 232 -19.64 4.87 18.87
CA LEU A 232 -20.64 5.90 19.17
C LEU A 232 -20.41 6.56 20.54
N SER A 233 -19.96 5.80 21.54
CA SER A 233 -19.63 6.38 22.86
C SER A 233 -18.38 7.28 22.85
N ILE A 234 -17.44 7.07 21.92
CA ILE A 234 -16.24 7.91 21.75
C ILE A 234 -16.57 9.18 20.96
N MET A 235 -17.53 9.09 20.03
CA MET A 235 -17.87 10.15 19.09
C MET A 235 -18.94 11.13 19.62
N ASN A 236 -19.60 10.81 20.73
CA ASN A 236 -20.56 11.65 21.44
C ASN A 236 -19.87 12.51 22.50
#